data_AF-A0A7C6ZDL7-F1
#
_entry.id   AF-A0A7C6ZDL7-F1
#
_cell.length_a   1.000
_cell.length_b   1.000
_cell.length_c   1.000
_cell.angle_alpha   90.00
_cell.angle_beta   90.00
_cell.angle_gamma   90.00
#
_symmetry.space_group_name_H-M   'P 1'
#
loop_
_entity.id
_entity.type
_entity.pdbx_description
1 polymer ?
#
loop_
_entity_poly.entity_id
_entity_poly.type
_entity_poly.pdbx_seq_one_letter_code
_entity_poly.pdbx_strand_id
1 'polypeptide(L)'
;MYMPQSSSLKMLHDPSILEPLLLRREIRKVRHDSTISVQNHVFEVSPVLIGKRVEVRFAPDDLSEVLIYDEGAEVTRTKPVSLHEKAMVKREKLAVRLSELDAEEE
;
A
#
# COMPACT_ATOMS: atom_id res chain seq x y z
N MET A 1 -23.16 -10.44 43.44
CA MET A 1 -23.30 -10.54 41.98
C MET A 1 -21.94 -10.97 41.42
N TYR A 2 -21.81 -12.23 41.01
CA TYR A 2 -20.54 -12.82 40.55
C TYR A 2 -20.47 -12.69 39.03
N MET A 3 -19.47 -11.98 38.50
CA MET A 3 -19.16 -11.96 37.07
C MET A 3 -18.17 -13.11 36.79
N PRO A 4 -18.58 -14.23 36.18
CA PRO A 4 -17.75 -15.44 36.03
C PRO A 4 -16.65 -15.33 34.95
N GLN A 5 -16.35 -14.14 34.43
CA GLN A 5 -15.50 -13.94 33.24
C GLN A 5 -14.13 -13.31 33.54
N SER A 6 -13.81 -13.02 34.80
CA SER A 6 -12.55 -12.35 35.18
C SER A 6 -11.30 -13.22 34.99
N SER A 7 -11.45 -14.54 34.94
CA SER A 7 -10.33 -15.50 34.84
C SER A 7 -9.72 -15.64 33.44
N SER A 8 -10.30 -15.01 32.40
CA SER A 8 -9.75 -15.04 31.03
C SER A 8 -9.19 -13.69 30.55
N LEU A 9 -9.01 -12.72 31.45
CA LEU A 9 -8.43 -11.43 31.11
C LEU A 9 -6.91 -11.57 30.93
N LYS A 10 -6.45 -11.62 29.67
CA LYS A 10 -5.04 -11.42 29.33
C LYS A 10 -4.75 -9.92 29.31
N MET A 11 -4.04 -9.44 30.33
CA MET A 11 -3.47 -8.10 30.27
C MET A 11 -2.36 -8.07 29.24
N LEU A 12 -2.44 -7.13 28.29
CA LEU A 12 -1.37 -6.85 27.36
C LEU A 12 -0.41 -5.87 28.05
N HIS A 13 0.87 -6.23 28.09
CA HIS A 13 1.90 -5.39 28.72
C HIS A 13 2.29 -4.20 27.84
N ASP A 14 2.20 -4.36 26.51
CA ASP A 14 2.56 -3.33 25.54
C ASP A 14 1.31 -2.89 24.73
N PRO A 15 0.84 -1.64 24.92
CA PRO A 15 -0.33 -1.14 24.20
C PRO A 15 -0.06 -0.94 22.70
N SER A 16 1.21 -0.79 22.29
CA SER A 16 1.58 -0.55 20.89
C SER A 16 1.25 -1.71 19.95
N ILE A 17 1.02 -2.92 20.49
CA ILE A 17 0.57 -4.07 19.70
C ILE A 17 -0.86 -3.84 19.15
N LEU A 18 -1.66 -3.01 19.83
CA LEU A 18 -3.03 -2.69 19.43
C LEU A 18 -3.11 -1.57 18.40
N GLU A 19 -2.09 -0.73 18.28
CA GLU A 19 -2.08 0.41 17.36
C GLU A 19 -2.52 0.05 15.93
N PRO A 20 -1.95 -0.98 15.25
CA PRO A 20 -2.38 -1.35 13.90
C PRO A 20 -3.81 -1.91 13.82
N LEU A 21 -4.38 -2.39 14.93
CA LEU A 21 -5.75 -2.91 14.97
C LEU A 21 -6.79 -1.78 15.05
N LEU A 22 -6.41 -0.64 15.63
CA LEU A 22 -7.24 0.55 15.82
C LEU A 22 -7.25 1.49 14.62
N LEU A 23 -6.37 1.26 13.64
CA LEU A 23 -6.33 2.04 12.40
C LEU A 23 -7.60 1.87 11.58
N ARG A 24 -7.95 2.93 10.85
CA ARG A 24 -9.08 2.94 9.93
C ARG A 24 -8.78 2.01 8.75
N ARG A 25 -9.75 1.17 8.41
CA ARG A 25 -9.62 0.15 7.34
C ARG A 25 -10.44 0.56 6.13
N GLU A 26 -9.84 0.49 4.96
CA GLU A 26 -10.53 0.73 3.70
C GLU A 26 -10.06 -0.24 2.62
N ILE A 27 -10.97 -0.76 1.81
CA ILE A 27 -10.62 -1.66 0.70
C ILE A 27 -10.44 -0.83 -0.57
N ARG A 28 -9.23 -0.84 -1.13
CA ARG A 28 -8.91 -0.12 -2.36
C ARG A 28 -8.37 -1.07 -3.43
N LYS A 29 -8.72 -0.80 -4.69
CA LYS A 29 -8.17 -1.51 -5.83
C LYS A 29 -6.84 -0.88 -6.23
N VAL A 30 -5.81 -1.71 -6.40
CA VAL A 30 -4.52 -1.27 -6.91
C VAL A 30 -4.62 -0.95 -8.40
N ARG A 31 -4.16 0.24 -8.78
CA ARG A 31 -4.15 0.71 -10.17
C ARG A 31 -3.03 0.03 -10.97
N HIS A 32 -3.07 0.16 -12.29
CA HIS A 32 -2.11 -0.47 -13.20
C HIS A 32 -0.68 0.08 -13.08
N ASP A 33 -0.55 1.30 -12.55
CA ASP A 33 0.70 2.00 -12.27
C ASP A 33 1.27 1.66 -10.88
N SER A 34 0.78 0.59 -10.23
CA SER A 34 1.20 0.17 -8.90
C SER A 34 0.95 1.22 -7.81
N THR A 35 -0.14 1.99 -7.95
CA THR A 35 -0.54 3.00 -6.97
C THR A 35 -1.93 2.73 -6.39
N ILE A 36 -2.16 3.26 -5.18
CA ILE A 36 -3.48 3.36 -4.56
C ILE A 36 -3.76 4.81 -4.17
N SER A 37 -5.03 5.18 -4.10
CA SER A 37 -5.44 6.50 -3.63
C SER A 37 -6.25 6.38 -2.35
N VAL A 38 -5.84 7.13 -1.33
CA VAL A 38 -6.45 7.18 0.01
C VAL A 38 -6.54 8.65 0.41
N GLN A 39 -7.72 9.13 0.78
CA GLN A 39 -7.96 10.53 1.18
C GLN A 39 -7.24 11.56 0.28
N ASN A 40 -7.37 11.40 -1.05
CA ASN A 40 -6.77 12.27 -2.06
C ASN A 40 -5.22 12.26 -2.15
N HIS A 41 -4.56 11.41 -1.38
CA HIS A 41 -3.13 11.13 -1.47
C HIS A 41 -2.90 9.86 -2.29
N VAL A 42 -1.74 9.78 -2.93
CA VAL A 42 -1.32 8.62 -3.75
C VAL A 42 -0.18 7.91 -3.04
N PHE A 43 -0.29 6.59 -2.95
CA PHE A 43 0.71 5.75 -2.30
C PHE A 43 1.21 4.71 -3.29
N GLU A 44 2.50 4.43 -3.22
CA GLU A 44 3.12 3.34 -3.96
C GLU A 44 2.87 2.02 -3.27
N VAL A 45 2.54 1.00 -4.07
CA VAL A 45 2.38 -0.37 -3.59
C VAL A 45 3.21 -1.32 -4.42
N SER A 46 3.37 -2.56 -3.97
CA SER A 46 4.07 -3.59 -4.73
C SER A 46 3.34 -3.90 -6.05
N PRO A 47 4.07 -4.01 -7.19
CA PRO A 47 3.48 -4.31 -8.49
C PRO A 47 2.81 -5.69 -8.55
N VAL A 48 3.17 -6.60 -7.64
CA VAL A 48 2.53 -7.92 -7.49
C VAL A 48 1.04 -7.79 -7.10
N LEU A 49 0.65 -6.64 -6.53
CA LEU A 49 -0.72 -6.37 -6.10
C LEU A 49 -1.57 -5.68 -7.18
N ILE A 50 -1.02 -5.39 -8.37
CA ILE A 50 -1.75 -4.71 -9.45
C ILE A 50 -3.04 -5.46 -9.80
N GLY A 51 -4.15 -4.73 -9.81
CA GLY A 51 -5.47 -5.29 -10.11
C GLY A 51 -6.16 -5.97 -8.94
N LYS A 52 -5.46 -6.28 -7.84
CA LYS A 52 -6.04 -6.82 -6.62
C LYS A 52 -6.75 -5.75 -5.79
N ARG A 53 -7.65 -6.19 -4.90
CA ARG A 53 -8.27 -5.37 -3.86
C ARG A 53 -7.55 -5.64 -2.56
N VAL A 54 -6.87 -4.63 -2.04
CA VAL A 54 -6.08 -4.71 -0.81
C VAL A 54 -6.76 -3.94 0.30
N GLU A 55 -6.55 -4.39 1.53
CA GLU A 55 -6.98 -3.68 2.72
C GLU A 55 -5.91 -2.66 3.10
N VAL A 56 -6.34 -1.42 3.28
CA VAL A 56 -5.47 -0.29 3.56
C VAL A 56 -5.79 0.21 4.95
N ARG A 57 -4.78 0.28 5.81
CA ARG A 57 -4.88 0.74 7.19
C ARG A 57 -4.10 2.02 7.41
N PHE A 58 -4.75 3.04 7.93
CA PHE A 58 -4.14 4.35 8.15
C PHE A 58 -4.80 5.08 9.32
N ALA A 59 -4.08 6.05 9.90
CA ALA A 59 -4.64 6.96 10.88
C ALA A 59 -5.37 8.10 10.14
N PRO A 60 -6.64 8.40 10.46
CA PRO A 60 -7.38 9.45 9.75
C PRO A 60 -6.78 10.86 9.95
N ASP A 61 -6.06 11.06 11.06
CA ASP A 61 -5.39 12.31 11.39
C ASP A 61 -3.93 12.37 10.88
N ASP A 62 -3.35 11.21 10.52
CA ASP A 62 -1.97 11.12 10.03
C ASP A 62 -1.84 10.13 8.85
N LEU A 63 -1.58 10.68 7.67
CA LEU A 63 -1.35 9.96 6.42
C LEU A 63 0.15 9.78 6.10
N SER A 64 1.04 10.04 7.07
CA SER A 64 2.49 9.90 6.90
C SER A 64 2.91 8.47 6.55
N GLU A 65 2.19 7.48 7.06
CA GLU A 65 2.40 6.06 6.81
C GLU A 65 1.06 5.34 6.64
N VAL A 66 1.04 4.41 5.69
CA VAL A 66 -0.11 3.55 5.40
C VAL A 66 0.35 2.10 5.35
N LEU A 67 -0.38 1.21 6.01
CA LEU A 67 -0.12 -0.21 5.96
C LEU A 67 -1.04 -0.89 4.94
N ILE A 68 -0.47 -1.78 4.15
CA ILE A 68 -1.16 -2.53 3.10
C ILE A 68 -1.24 -3.99 3.52
N TYR A 69 -2.45 -4.53 3.46
CA TYR A 69 -2.75 -5.91 3.79
C TYR A 69 -3.35 -6.61 2.57
N ASP A 70 -2.85 -7.82 2.25
CA ASP A 70 -3.43 -8.75 1.27
C ASP A 70 -3.87 -10.00 2.03
N GLU A 71 -5.13 -10.40 1.87
CA GLU A 71 -5.71 -11.58 2.53
C GLU A 71 -5.50 -11.65 4.07
N GLY A 72 -5.38 -10.49 4.72
CA GLY A 72 -5.17 -10.37 6.18
C GLY A 72 -3.70 -10.41 6.62
N ALA A 73 -2.75 -10.60 5.70
CA ALA A 73 -1.32 -10.49 5.96
C ALA A 73 -0.81 -9.08 5.63
N GLU A 74 -0.01 -8.48 6.51
CA GLU A 74 0.68 -7.22 6.24
C GLU A 74 1.73 -7.45 5.15
N VAL A 75 1.57 -6.78 4.01
CA VAL A 75 2.47 -6.93 2.85
C VAL A 75 3.56 -5.88 2.91
N THR A 76 3.19 -4.62 3.15
CA THR A 76 4.11 -3.48 3.03
C THR A 76 3.58 -2.28 3.79
N ARG A 77 4.51 -1.46 4.31
CA ARG A 77 4.24 -0.10 4.80
C ARG A 77 4.76 0.90 3.79
N THR A 78 3.95 1.88 3.44
CA THR A 78 4.29 2.84 2.39
C THR A 78 4.01 4.27 2.83
N LYS A 79 4.80 5.19 2.29
CA LYS A 79 4.71 6.64 2.52
C LYS A 79 3.97 7.31 1.36
N PRO A 80 3.34 8.47 1.59
CA PRO A 80 2.67 9.20 0.52
C PRO A 80 3.71 9.64 -0.52
N VAL A 81 3.36 9.46 -1.78
CA VAL A 81 4.20 9.87 -2.91
C VAL A 81 4.07 11.37 -3.10
N SER A 82 5.19 12.08 -3.05
CA SER A 82 5.24 13.47 -3.50
C SER A 82 5.15 13.51 -5.02
N LEU A 83 4.02 13.98 -5.55
CA LEU A 83 3.85 14.17 -7.00
C LEU A 83 4.89 15.13 -7.59
N HIS A 84 5.39 16.06 -6.77
CA HIS A 84 6.43 17.02 -7.18
C HIS A 84 7.76 16.32 -7.51
N GLU A 85 8.15 15.32 -6.72
CA GLU A 85 9.39 14.56 -6.94
C GLU A 85 9.27 13.63 -8.16
N LYS A 86 8.11 12.99 -8.35
CA LYS A 86 7.88 12.11 -9.50
C LYS A 86 7.80 12.83 -10.84
N ALA A 87 7.38 14.09 -10.88
CA ALA A 87 7.28 14.86 -12.11
C ALA A 87 8.65 15.13 -12.77
N MET A 88 9.73 15.12 -11.98
CA MET A 88 11.09 15.41 -12.46
C MET A 88 11.83 14.20 -13.04
N VAL A 89 11.28 12.98 -12.90
CA VAL A 89 11.88 11.78 -13.49
C VAL A 89 11.59 11.76 -14.98
N LYS A 90 12.45 12.44 -15.73
CA LYS A 90 12.44 12.54 -17.19
C LYS A 90 12.55 11.12 -17.76
N ARG A 91 11.51 10.65 -18.47
CA ARG A 91 11.56 9.38 -19.21
C ARG A 91 12.55 9.52 -20.35
N GLU A 92 13.77 9.01 -20.19
CA GLU A 92 14.69 8.82 -21.32
C GLU A 92 14.01 7.85 -22.28
N LYS A 93 13.52 8.39 -23.41
CA LYS A 93 13.08 7.55 -24.53
C LYS A 93 14.32 6.82 -25.03
N LEU A 94 14.49 5.55 -24.63
CA LEU A 94 15.27 4.61 -25.42
C LEU A 94 14.57 4.53 -26.79
N ALA A 95 15.05 5.35 -27.71
CA ALA A 95 14.63 5.37 -29.10
C ALA A 95 15.26 4.16 -29.81
N VAL A 96 14.89 2.95 -29.43
CA VAL A 96 15.13 1.77 -30.27
C VAL A 96 13.79 1.42 -30.88
N ARG A 97 13.65 1.73 -32.17
CA ARG A 97 12.52 1.29 -32.98
C ARG A 97 12.70 -0.19 -33.23
N LEU A 98 11.72 -1.00 -32.82
CA LEU A 98 11.68 -2.44 -33.11
C LEU A 98 11.53 -2.73 -34.61
N SER A 99 11.33 -1.70 -35.45
CA SER A 99 11.16 -1.82 -36.91
C SER A 99 12.47 -1.90 -37.71
N GLU A 100 13.63 -1.97 -37.05
CA GLU A 100 14.95 -2.00 -37.71
C GLU A 100 15.67 -3.36 -37.56
N LEU A 101 15.04 -4.36 -36.95
CA LEU A 101 15.62 -5.70 -36.77
C LEU A 101 15.16 -6.74 -37.80
N ASP A 102 14.18 -6.40 -38.65
CA ASP A 102 13.66 -7.31 -39.70
C ASP A 102 14.30 -7.04 -41.08
N ALA A 103 15.41 -6.29 -41.15
CA ALA A 103 16.04 -5.87 -42.42
C ALA A 103 17.41 -6.52 -42.70
N GLU A 104 17.85 -7.49 -41.88
CA GLU A 104 19.11 -8.23 -42.08
C GLU A 104 18.89 -9.75 -42.20
N GLU A 105 17.84 -10.18 -42.88
CA GLU A 105 17.76 -11.52 -43.49
C GLU A 105 17.24 -11.42 -44.93
N GLU A 106 18.08 -10.93 -45.85
CA GLU A 106 18.03 -11.33 -47.27
C GLU A 106 19.39 -11.13 -47.97
#